data_AF-A0A7T6VCW8-F1
#
_entry.id   AF-A0A7T6VCW8-F1
#
_cell.length_a   1.000
_cell.length_b   1.000
_cell.length_c   1.000
_cell.angle_alpha   90.00
_cell.angle_beta   90.00
_cell.angle_gamma   90.00
#
_symmetry.space_group_name_H-M   'P 1'
#
loop_
_entity.id
_entity.type
_entity.pdbx_description
1 polymer ?
#
loop_
_entity_poly.entity_id
_entity_poly.type
_entity_poly.pdbx_seq_one_letter_code
_entity_poly.pdbx_strand_id
1 'polypeptide(L)'
;MTILRKRMRRTVRAWGAGVALAALGMALGPATARAEGAFAAGDAVTGSLSREPAMHALTLDAGTFVQGRVDGVAANVDLVARDGSHLRRLVTADGQSRDFMFVIPADGRYALRVSAPDAVAPPLAGGPAYRLAIESSVPRARQHAPVPGIASPRIARLATELAAGGTTDAFWRDVAASGAPLVESAPAQPARTDATIARGLNPPDEATRLVTFLWRGARDNVRLLGSPSGEHDPLLHLPGSDVWYRSYVVPATTRLSYLLAPDVPELDLDDGARRRAILATAQRDPLNSHAFMHAVPDPYQGKSVLELRDAPQQPWIAPRRDVAAGTLSAHRFASALLGNTRDVYLYRPAGYRADDPERALVVVFDAHAYVDTVPTPTILDNLIAEGRVPRTAAIIVGNPDSATRGRELPPNQAFARFLAEELMPWARAEGVSAPAARTVIAGSSYGGLASAYAALRYPALFGNVLSQSGSFWWAPAQGDARTRAAGWLTREYAARERLPVRFYLESGRFEDGKGPAGIGTTSRHLRDVLQAKGYAVRYASTASGHDYLHWRGSLACGLIALIGVPGQGERAPFGEACPFETNEARRELTGGAS
;
A
#
# COMPACT_ATOMS: atom_id res chain seq x y z
N MET A 1 19.31 -52.59 55.52
CA MET A 1 20.49 -51.73 55.76
C MET A 1 19.96 -50.33 56.10
N THR A 2 19.35 -50.14 57.28
CA THR A 2 20.01 -49.93 58.58
C THR A 2 20.56 -48.49 58.65
N ILE A 3 19.78 -47.50 59.13
CA ILE A 3 19.83 -46.88 60.50
C ILE A 3 20.33 -45.42 60.33
N LEU A 4 19.82 -44.32 60.93
CA LEU A 4 19.02 -44.11 62.14
C LEU A 4 18.51 -42.65 62.26
N ARG A 5 17.21 -42.49 62.57
CA ARG A 5 16.59 -41.74 63.72
C ARG A 5 16.81 -40.22 63.88
N LYS A 6 15.74 -39.41 63.96
CA LYS A 6 14.82 -39.09 65.11
C LYS A 6 15.03 -37.58 65.43
N ARG A 7 14.09 -36.77 65.91
CA ARG A 7 12.81 -36.95 66.62
C ARG A 7 12.10 -35.59 66.71
N MET A 8 10.75 -35.61 66.70
CA MET A 8 9.77 -34.95 67.63
C MET A 8 9.96 -33.45 67.97
N ARG A 9 8.95 -32.57 68.06
CA ARG A 9 7.51 -32.70 68.38
C ARG A 9 6.84 -31.31 68.20
N ARG A 10 5.54 -31.31 67.87
CA ARG A 10 4.37 -30.52 68.41
C ARG A 10 4.66 -29.14 69.08
N THR A 11 3.89 -28.05 68.93
CA THR A 11 2.42 -27.89 69.05
C THR A 11 2.00 -26.40 68.86
N VAL A 12 0.87 -26.17 68.16
CA VAL A 12 -0.30 -25.32 68.52
C VAL A 12 -0.28 -23.77 68.44
N ARG A 13 -1.27 -23.29 67.65
CA ARG A 13 -2.16 -22.09 67.69
C ARG A 13 -1.71 -20.83 68.45
N ALA A 14 -1.87 -19.68 67.79
CA ALA A 14 -2.87 -18.68 68.16
C ALA A 14 -3.00 -17.59 67.07
N TRP A 15 -4.22 -17.40 66.57
CA TRP A 15 -4.64 -16.17 65.89
C TRP A 15 -5.07 -15.18 66.99
N GLY A 16 -4.52 -13.97 66.96
CA GLY A 16 -4.92 -12.88 67.85
C GLY A 16 -5.06 -11.60 67.03
N ALA A 17 -6.30 -11.19 66.82
CA ALA A 17 -6.66 -9.86 66.35
C ALA A 17 -6.43 -8.84 67.47
N GLY A 18 -5.87 -7.68 67.12
CA GLY A 18 -5.72 -6.54 68.02
C GLY A 18 -5.92 -5.25 67.23
N VAL A 19 -7.12 -4.69 67.32
CA VAL A 19 -7.44 -3.30 66.97
C VAL A 19 -7.00 -2.42 68.13
N ALA A 20 -6.26 -1.36 67.88
CA ALA A 20 -6.16 -0.22 68.80
C ALA A 20 -5.98 1.09 68.03
N LEU A 21 -6.90 2.00 68.33
CA LEU A 21 -7.05 3.37 67.84
C LEU A 21 -5.99 4.33 68.41
N ALA A 22 -5.85 5.44 67.67
CA ALA A 22 -5.54 6.80 68.14
C ALA A 22 -4.10 7.12 68.59
N ALA A 23 -3.48 8.10 67.92
CA ALA A 23 -3.51 9.48 68.39
C ALA A 23 -2.85 10.41 67.37
N LEU A 24 -3.54 11.52 67.09
CA LEU A 24 -3.05 12.68 66.36
C LEU A 24 -1.98 13.36 67.22
N GLY A 25 -0.72 13.32 66.78
CA GLY A 25 0.38 14.08 67.37
C GLY A 25 1.04 14.91 66.29
N MET A 26 0.63 16.18 66.14
CA MET A 26 1.41 17.18 65.42
C MET A 26 2.71 17.41 66.19
N ALA A 27 3.80 16.76 65.75
CA ALA A 27 5.15 17.13 66.11
C ALA A 27 5.79 17.80 64.89
N LEU A 28 5.90 19.12 64.93
CA LEU A 28 6.81 19.89 64.10
C LEU A 28 8.25 19.49 64.49
N GLY A 29 8.77 18.48 63.81
CA GLY A 29 10.19 18.11 63.83
C GLY A 29 10.96 18.89 62.77
N PRO A 30 12.19 19.35 63.05
CA PRO A 30 12.96 20.17 62.12
C PRO A 30 13.31 19.37 60.86
N ALA A 31 13.45 20.09 59.75
CA ALA A 31 13.82 19.56 58.45
C ALA A 31 15.04 18.62 58.54
N THR A 32 14.79 17.33 58.45
CA THR A 32 15.84 16.35 58.17
C THR A 32 16.20 16.50 56.70
N ALA A 33 17.38 17.05 56.43
CA ALA A 33 18.03 16.99 55.12
C ALA A 33 18.00 15.53 54.65
N ARG A 34 17.18 15.26 53.64
CA ARG A 34 17.12 13.98 52.96
C ARG A 34 18.45 13.83 52.21
N ALA A 35 19.19 12.77 52.48
CA ALA A 35 20.28 12.36 51.60
C ALA A 35 19.74 12.26 50.17
N GLU A 36 20.39 12.93 49.22
CA GLU A 36 20.04 12.93 47.78
C GLU A 36 20.13 11.50 47.22
N GLY A 37 19.02 10.77 47.26
CA GLY A 37 18.84 9.56 46.45
C GLY A 37 18.70 9.97 44.98
N ALA A 38 19.42 9.30 44.09
CA ALA A 38 19.26 9.52 42.65
C ALA A 38 17.82 9.17 42.23
N PHE A 39 17.17 10.09 41.53
CA PHE A 39 15.83 9.93 40.97
C PHE A 39 15.86 8.76 39.96
N ALA A 40 15.04 7.75 40.17
CA ALA A 40 15.08 6.47 39.44
C ALA A 40 13.74 6.12 38.80
N ALA A 41 13.70 5.04 38.02
CA ALA A 41 12.45 4.57 37.41
C ALA A 41 11.41 4.18 38.47
N GLY A 42 10.17 4.63 38.26
CA GLY A 42 9.07 4.49 39.21
C GLY A 42 9.00 5.60 40.25
N ASP A 43 10.04 6.45 40.35
CA ASP A 43 10.01 7.59 41.26
C ASP A 43 9.16 8.72 40.69
N ALA A 44 8.46 9.39 41.60
CA ALA A 44 7.80 10.64 41.34
C ALA A 44 8.10 11.63 42.46
N VAL A 45 8.34 12.88 42.08
CA VAL A 45 8.64 13.98 42.99
C VAL A 45 7.67 15.12 42.71
N THR A 46 7.10 15.66 43.78
CA THR A 46 6.29 16.88 43.72
C THR A 46 7.14 18.06 44.19
N GLY A 47 7.11 19.15 43.44
CA GLY A 47 7.79 20.39 43.79
C GLY A 47 6.94 21.61 43.46
N SER A 48 7.44 22.79 43.81
CA SER A 48 6.83 24.07 43.47
C SER A 48 7.79 24.86 42.60
N LEU A 49 7.29 25.54 41.57
CA LEU A 49 8.11 26.43 40.76
C LEU A 49 8.57 27.62 41.62
N SER A 50 9.87 27.94 41.54
CA SER A 50 10.50 29.07 42.23
C SER A 50 11.39 29.84 41.26
N ARG A 51 12.00 30.95 41.70
CA ARG A 51 12.97 31.69 40.88
C ARG A 51 14.18 30.83 40.52
N GLU A 52 14.60 29.99 41.46
CA GLU A 52 15.64 29.01 41.23
C GLU A 52 15.03 27.73 40.65
N PRO A 53 15.65 27.15 39.60
CA PRO A 53 15.16 25.93 39.00
C PRO A 53 15.39 24.73 39.95
N ALA A 54 14.43 23.81 39.97
CA ALA A 54 14.54 22.59 40.76
C ALA A 54 15.37 21.54 40.00
N MET A 55 16.35 20.96 40.69
CA MET A 55 17.27 19.98 40.12
C MET A 55 16.95 18.58 40.66
N HIS A 56 16.71 17.63 39.77
CA HIS A 56 16.46 16.23 40.12
C HIS A 56 17.56 15.36 39.54
N ALA A 57 18.50 14.93 40.41
CA ALA A 57 19.68 14.20 39.99
C ALA A 57 19.36 12.78 39.50
N LEU A 58 19.96 12.39 38.39
CA LEU A 58 19.88 11.09 37.76
C LEU A 58 21.30 10.49 37.68
N THR A 59 21.44 9.18 37.90
CA THR A 59 22.68 8.46 37.55
C THR A 59 22.32 7.37 36.56
N LEU A 60 22.86 7.44 35.34
CA LEU A 60 22.45 6.61 34.22
C LEU A 60 23.68 6.16 33.42
N ASP A 61 23.62 4.95 32.90
CA ASP A 61 24.62 4.40 32.00
C ASP A 61 24.34 4.84 30.55
N ALA A 62 25.39 4.89 29.74
CA ALA A 62 25.34 5.23 28.33
C ALA A 62 24.35 4.34 27.56
N GLY A 63 23.52 4.97 26.73
CA GLY A 63 22.48 4.32 25.96
C GLY A 63 21.23 3.96 26.74
N THR A 64 21.11 4.32 28.03
CA THR A 64 19.87 4.13 28.79
C THR A 64 18.75 5.00 28.20
N PHE A 65 17.62 4.37 27.89
CA PHE A 65 16.40 5.03 27.45
C PHE A 65 15.55 5.35 28.67
N VAL A 66 15.12 6.60 28.80
CA VAL A 66 14.28 7.08 29.90
C VAL A 66 13.02 7.71 29.34
N GLN A 67 11.88 7.33 29.92
CA GLN A 67 10.59 7.94 29.68
C GLN A 67 10.06 8.51 31.00
N GLY A 68 9.53 9.72 30.95
CA GLY A 68 8.90 10.35 32.09
C GLY A 68 7.83 11.34 31.69
N ARG A 69 7.21 11.94 32.70
CA ARG A 69 6.11 12.88 32.59
C ARG A 69 6.25 14.01 33.59
N VAL A 70 5.78 15.19 33.23
CA VAL A 70 5.63 16.34 34.13
C VAL A 70 4.18 16.82 34.14
N ASP A 71 3.51 16.67 35.27
CA ASP A 71 2.12 17.08 35.48
C ASP A 71 2.04 18.34 36.35
N GLY A 72 0.88 19.00 36.31
CA GLY A 72 0.62 20.24 37.04
C GLY A 72 0.78 21.46 36.16
N VAL A 73 1.60 22.43 36.58
CA VAL A 73 1.70 23.73 35.91
C VAL A 73 2.59 23.76 34.68
N ALA A 74 2.46 24.83 33.89
CA ALA A 74 3.32 25.12 32.75
C ALA A 74 4.77 25.32 33.22
N ALA A 75 5.63 24.33 32.97
CA ALA A 75 7.03 24.31 33.38
C ALA A 75 7.89 23.84 32.21
N ASN A 76 9.13 24.32 32.15
CA ASN A 76 10.15 23.75 31.27
C ASN A 76 10.83 22.60 32.00
N VAL A 77 11.11 21.52 31.27
CA VAL A 77 11.96 20.41 31.75
C VAL A 77 13.15 20.30 30.82
N ASP A 78 14.33 20.56 31.36
CA ASP A 78 15.59 20.43 30.65
C ASP A 78 16.40 19.24 31.20
N LEU A 79 17.01 18.47 30.32
CA LEU A 79 18.09 17.55 30.67
C LEU A 79 19.40 18.34 30.72
N VAL A 80 20.14 18.22 31.81
CA VAL A 80 21.46 18.85 31.98
C VAL A 80 22.53 17.83 32.36
N ALA A 81 23.77 18.13 31.98
CA ALA A 81 24.94 17.33 32.34
C ALA A 81 25.44 17.65 33.76
N ARG A 82 26.44 16.88 34.21
CA ARG A 82 27.06 17.02 35.54
C ARG A 82 27.65 18.41 35.81
N ASP A 83 28.15 19.09 34.78
CA ASP A 83 28.71 20.44 34.88
C ASP A 83 27.63 21.54 34.83
N GLY A 84 26.35 21.15 34.78
CA GLY A 84 25.21 22.06 34.68
C GLY A 84 24.93 22.53 33.25
N SER A 85 25.71 22.09 32.25
CA SER A 85 25.46 22.43 30.86
C SER A 85 24.14 21.86 30.37
N HIS A 86 23.42 22.68 29.60
CA HIS A 86 22.15 22.27 29.00
C HIS A 86 22.41 21.26 27.88
N LEU A 87 21.78 20.09 27.96
CA LEU A 87 21.85 19.08 26.91
C LEU A 87 20.66 19.16 25.98
N ARG A 88 19.44 19.24 26.54
CA ARG A 88 18.21 19.20 25.75
C ARG A 88 17.02 19.73 26.53
N ARG A 89 16.17 20.53 25.90
CA ARG A 89 14.82 20.82 26.39
C ARG A 89 13.87 19.69 26.02
N LEU A 90 13.26 19.07 27.03
CA LEU A 90 12.41 17.90 26.92
C LEU A 90 10.93 18.26 26.87
N VAL A 91 10.53 19.26 27.67
CA VAL A 91 9.16 19.81 27.71
C VAL A 91 9.27 21.33 27.71
N THR A 92 8.44 21.99 26.89
CA THR A 92 8.24 23.44 26.93
C THR A 92 6.95 23.75 27.65
N ALA A 93 6.92 24.85 28.39
CA ALA A 93 5.76 25.24 29.19
C ALA A 93 4.48 25.54 28.38
N ASP A 94 4.64 25.96 27.12
CA ASP A 94 3.58 26.20 26.13
C ASP A 94 3.23 24.96 25.30
N GLY A 95 3.95 23.85 25.49
CA GLY A 95 3.80 22.62 24.74
C GLY A 95 2.53 21.85 25.12
N GLN A 96 1.94 21.17 24.14
CA GLN A 96 0.82 20.25 24.38
C GLN A 96 1.26 18.93 25.03
N SER A 97 2.52 18.50 24.83
CA SER A 97 3.04 17.25 25.40
C SER A 97 3.60 17.48 26.80
N ARG A 98 3.13 16.68 27.75
CA ARG A 98 3.65 16.58 29.12
C ARG A 98 4.57 15.37 29.32
N ASP A 99 4.70 14.55 28.29
CA ASP A 99 5.57 13.38 28.24
C ASP A 99 6.92 13.75 27.66
N PHE A 100 7.98 13.14 28.20
CA PHE A 100 9.33 13.28 27.68
C PHE A 100 10.06 11.94 27.57
N MET A 101 10.98 11.88 26.60
CA MET A 101 11.85 10.73 26.37
C MET A 101 13.26 11.19 26.00
N PHE A 102 14.27 10.49 26.50
CA PHE A 102 15.67 10.74 26.12
C PHE A 102 16.53 9.48 26.23
N VAL A 103 17.67 9.53 25.53
CA VAL A 103 18.76 8.54 25.65
C VAL A 103 20.01 9.29 26.09
N ILE A 104 20.72 8.72 27.04
CA ILE A 104 21.95 9.32 27.59
C ILE A 104 23.17 8.92 26.75
N PRO A 105 24.06 9.85 26.35
CA PRO A 105 25.18 9.54 25.47
C PRO A 105 26.38 8.89 26.16
N ALA A 106 26.57 9.11 27.47
CA ALA A 106 27.73 8.62 28.22
C ALA A 106 27.35 8.29 29.67
N ASP A 107 28.08 7.36 30.30
CA ASP A 107 27.90 7.05 31.71
C ASP A 107 28.09 8.31 32.56
N GLY A 108 27.18 8.55 33.51
CA GLY A 108 27.39 9.66 34.42
C GLY A 108 26.19 10.13 35.20
N ARG A 109 26.41 11.26 35.87
CA ARG A 109 25.38 11.99 36.61
C ARG A 109 24.78 13.06 35.71
N TYR A 110 23.47 13.09 35.66
CA TYR A 110 22.67 14.05 34.93
C TYR A 110 21.65 14.65 35.90
N ALA A 111 20.90 15.65 35.46
CA ALA A 111 19.74 16.09 36.20
C ALA A 111 18.61 16.52 35.27
N LEU A 112 17.37 16.35 35.75
CA LEU A 112 16.22 17.02 35.19
C LEU A 112 16.04 18.35 35.91
N ARG A 113 16.20 19.43 35.16
CA ARG A 113 16.00 20.79 35.63
C ARG A 113 14.59 21.23 35.29
N VAL A 114 13.79 21.48 36.33
CA VAL A 114 12.42 22.00 36.18
C VAL A 114 12.44 23.50 36.48
N SER A 115 12.06 24.32 35.50
CA SER A 115 12.07 25.78 35.63
C SER A 115 10.76 26.41 35.19
N ALA A 116 10.52 27.63 35.68
CA ALA A 116 9.42 28.46 35.21
C ALA A 116 9.64 28.87 33.74
N PRO A 117 8.57 29.22 33.00
CA PRO A 117 8.69 29.79 31.66
C PRO A 117 9.49 31.10 31.70
N ASP A 118 10.34 31.33 30.70
CA ASP A 118 11.26 32.49 30.66
C ASP A 118 10.54 33.85 30.74
N ALA A 119 9.23 33.90 30.46
CA ALA A 119 8.41 35.11 30.48
C ALA A 119 7.71 35.43 31.82
N VAL A 120 7.82 34.58 32.85
CA VAL A 120 7.10 34.74 34.12
C VAL A 120 8.05 34.60 35.29
N ALA A 121 8.31 35.69 36.03
CA ALA A 121 9.02 35.63 37.30
C ALA A 121 8.09 35.04 38.38
N PRO A 122 8.33 33.82 38.89
CA PRO A 122 7.46 33.24 39.91
C PRO A 122 7.59 34.01 41.25
N PRO A 123 6.51 34.05 42.07
CA PRO A 123 6.52 34.73 43.36
C PRO A 123 7.53 34.11 44.35
N LEU A 124 7.99 34.92 45.30
CA LEU A 124 9.12 34.64 46.21
C LEU A 124 8.85 33.55 47.29
N ALA A 125 7.66 32.95 47.35
CA ALA A 125 7.37 31.76 48.16
C ALA A 125 6.07 31.06 47.71
N GLY A 126 6.07 29.73 47.64
CA GLY A 126 4.84 28.93 47.43
C GLY A 126 4.32 28.87 45.99
N GLY A 127 5.20 28.95 44.99
CA GLY A 127 4.80 28.92 43.59
C GLY A 127 4.07 27.62 43.16
N PRO A 128 3.45 27.64 41.97
CA PRO A 128 2.57 26.57 41.53
C PRO A 128 3.25 25.19 41.51
N ALA A 129 2.51 24.17 41.95
CA ALA A 129 3.03 22.82 42.11
C ALA A 129 3.14 22.05 40.78
N TYR A 130 4.17 21.24 40.66
CA TYR A 130 4.36 20.26 39.59
C TYR A 130 4.63 18.87 40.18
N ARG A 131 4.38 17.84 39.38
CA ARG A 131 4.77 16.46 39.67
C ARG A 131 5.63 15.94 38.51
N LEU A 132 6.88 15.63 38.78
CA LEU A 132 7.80 15.02 37.83
C LEU A 132 7.89 13.52 38.13
N ALA A 133 7.79 12.66 37.13
CA ALA A 133 7.91 11.22 37.27
C ALA A 133 8.81 10.62 36.19
N ILE A 134 9.65 9.65 36.57
CA ILE A 134 10.26 8.72 35.61
C ILE A 134 9.40 7.48 35.54
N GLU A 135 8.67 7.30 34.44
CA GLU A 135 7.77 6.16 34.25
C GLU A 135 8.56 4.89 33.89
N SER A 136 9.62 5.02 33.09
CA SER A 136 10.49 3.89 32.77
C SER A 136 11.95 4.31 32.55
N SER A 137 12.88 3.43 32.92
CA SER A 137 14.30 3.52 32.59
C SER A 137 14.79 2.15 32.16
N VAL A 138 15.19 2.04 30.89
CA VAL A 138 15.61 0.79 30.26
C VAL A 138 17.08 0.91 29.85
N PRO A 139 18.02 0.32 30.64
CA PRO A 139 19.43 0.24 30.28
C PRO A 139 19.62 -0.41 28.92
N ARG A 140 20.66 0.00 28.18
CA ARG A 140 20.95 -0.51 26.83
C ARG A 140 20.99 -2.04 26.75
N ALA A 141 21.55 -2.71 27.76
CA ALA A 141 21.62 -4.17 27.82
C ALA A 141 20.25 -4.87 27.92
N ARG A 142 19.20 -4.17 28.37
CA ARG A 142 17.82 -4.69 28.44
C ARG A 142 16.97 -4.26 27.25
N GLN A 143 17.44 -3.31 26.45
CA GLN A 143 16.76 -2.92 25.22
C GLN A 143 16.96 -4.02 24.18
N HIS A 144 15.86 -4.64 23.78
CA HIS A 144 15.83 -5.59 22.67
C HIS A 144 14.67 -5.18 21.77
N ALA A 145 14.91 -5.26 20.45
CA ALA A 145 13.80 -5.14 19.52
C ALA A 145 12.82 -6.29 19.79
N PRO A 146 11.51 -6.03 19.86
CA PRO A 146 10.54 -7.12 19.88
C PRO A 146 10.76 -7.98 18.63
N VAL A 147 10.99 -9.28 18.82
CA VAL A 147 11.06 -10.22 17.69
C VAL A 147 9.61 -10.54 17.30
N PRO A 148 9.15 -10.17 16.10
CA PRO A 148 7.80 -10.51 15.67
C PRO A 148 7.62 -12.03 15.66
N GLY A 149 6.46 -12.52 16.10
CA GLY A 149 6.15 -13.94 15.97
C GLY A 149 6.01 -14.35 14.49
N ILE A 150 6.32 -15.60 14.17
CA ILE A 150 6.10 -16.13 12.81
C ILE A 150 4.59 -16.22 12.56
N ALA A 151 4.09 -15.49 11.56
CA ALA A 151 2.64 -15.41 11.30
C ALA A 151 2.06 -16.71 10.75
N SER A 152 2.78 -17.38 9.84
CA SER A 152 2.33 -18.61 9.19
C SER A 152 2.38 -19.78 10.18
N PRO A 153 1.24 -20.43 10.49
CA PRO A 153 1.22 -21.65 11.30
C PRO A 153 2.11 -22.76 10.74
N ARG A 154 2.18 -22.90 9.41
CA ARG A 154 3.08 -23.88 8.76
C ARG A 154 4.55 -23.54 8.97
N ILE A 155 4.97 -22.28 8.82
CA ILE A 155 6.36 -21.87 9.07
C ILE A 155 6.71 -21.94 10.56
N ALA A 156 5.78 -21.56 11.46
CA ALA A 156 5.99 -21.63 12.91
C ALA A 156 6.17 -23.08 13.40
N ARG A 157 5.39 -24.01 12.85
CA ARG A 157 5.56 -25.45 13.11
C ARG A 157 6.91 -25.94 12.58
N LEU A 158 7.29 -25.57 11.35
CA LEU A 158 8.59 -25.94 10.80
C LEU A 158 9.75 -25.40 11.66
N ALA A 159 9.66 -24.15 12.13
CA ALA A 159 10.65 -23.57 13.03
C ALA A 159 10.81 -24.41 14.32
N THR A 160 9.70 -24.90 14.86
CA THR A 160 9.69 -25.78 16.04
C THR A 160 10.32 -27.14 15.75
N GLU A 161 10.00 -27.74 14.60
CA GLU A 161 10.58 -29.02 14.15
C GLU A 161 12.10 -28.91 13.95
N LEU A 162 12.58 -27.82 13.34
CA LEU A 162 14.00 -27.57 13.14
C LEU A 162 14.73 -27.35 14.47
N ALA A 163 14.13 -26.63 15.42
CA ALA A 163 14.68 -26.47 16.76
C ALA A 163 14.81 -27.81 17.51
N ALA A 164 13.99 -28.82 17.15
CA ALA A 164 14.06 -30.18 17.66
C ALA A 164 15.02 -31.10 16.87
N GLY A 165 15.78 -30.57 15.90
CA GLY A 165 16.70 -31.34 15.06
C GLY A 165 16.07 -32.00 13.81
N GLY A 166 14.88 -31.55 13.41
CA GLY A 166 14.20 -31.99 12.20
C GLY A 166 14.82 -31.47 10.89
N THR A 167 14.12 -31.70 9.77
CA THR A 167 14.56 -31.30 8.42
C THR A 167 13.43 -30.62 7.65
N THR A 168 13.74 -29.95 6.55
CA THR A 168 12.74 -29.26 5.71
C THR A 168 12.07 -30.15 4.65
N ASP A 169 12.47 -31.42 4.52
CA ASP A 169 12.04 -32.29 3.42
C ASP A 169 10.54 -32.61 3.44
N ALA A 170 9.96 -32.83 4.63
CA ALA A 170 8.52 -33.06 4.75
C ALA A 170 7.73 -31.79 4.38
N PHE A 171 8.19 -30.63 4.85
CA PHE A 171 7.60 -29.34 4.52
C PHE A 171 7.61 -29.09 3.01
N TRP A 172 8.76 -29.25 2.34
CA TRP A 172 8.84 -28.99 0.90
C TRP A 172 8.04 -29.97 0.05
N ARG A 173 7.92 -31.24 0.45
CA ARG A 173 6.99 -32.19 -0.21
C ARG A 173 5.54 -31.73 -0.11
N ASP A 174 5.14 -31.24 1.06
CA ASP A 174 3.80 -30.71 1.30
C ASP A 174 3.53 -29.42 0.51
N VAL A 175 4.51 -28.49 0.43
CA VAL A 175 4.41 -27.29 -0.43
C VAL A 175 4.33 -27.67 -1.90
N ALA A 176 5.16 -28.60 -2.38
CA ALA A 176 5.13 -29.04 -3.77
C ALA A 176 3.79 -29.70 -4.15
N ALA A 177 3.13 -30.39 -3.20
CA ALA A 177 1.82 -30.98 -3.41
C ALA A 177 0.67 -29.97 -3.34
N SER A 178 0.76 -28.97 -2.46
CA SER A 178 -0.30 -27.96 -2.24
C SER A 178 -0.17 -26.71 -3.11
N GLY A 179 1.01 -26.44 -3.66
CA GLY A 179 1.34 -25.25 -4.43
C GLY A 179 1.79 -24.07 -3.56
N ALA A 180 2.54 -23.15 -4.17
CA ALA A 180 2.91 -21.87 -3.60
C ALA A 180 2.17 -20.70 -4.30
N PRO A 181 1.94 -19.56 -3.61
CA PRO A 181 2.29 -19.30 -2.20
C PRO A 181 1.33 -20.03 -1.24
N LEU A 182 1.71 -20.14 0.04
CA LEU A 182 0.81 -20.70 1.05
C LEU A 182 -0.37 -19.75 1.29
N VAL A 183 -1.57 -20.30 1.41
CA VAL A 183 -2.78 -19.55 1.77
C VAL A 183 -3.37 -20.15 3.03
N GLU A 184 -3.42 -19.35 4.09
CA GLU A 184 -3.84 -19.75 5.44
C GLU A 184 -4.86 -18.76 6.00
N SER A 185 -5.52 -19.12 7.10
CA SER A 185 -6.37 -18.20 7.85
C SER A 185 -5.53 -17.03 8.39
N ALA A 186 -6.06 -15.81 8.30
CA ALA A 186 -5.39 -14.63 8.85
C ALA A 186 -5.26 -14.75 10.39
N PRO A 187 -4.12 -14.33 10.98
CA PRO A 187 -3.96 -14.32 12.42
C PRO A 187 -4.88 -13.29 13.08
N ALA A 188 -5.35 -13.56 14.30
CA ALA A 188 -6.22 -12.65 15.04
C ALA A 188 -5.54 -11.33 15.45
N GLN A 189 -4.20 -11.31 15.57
CA GLN A 189 -3.41 -10.13 15.96
C GLN A 189 -2.18 -9.96 15.06
N PRO A 190 -2.35 -9.52 13.79
CA PRO A 190 -1.26 -9.45 12.82
C PRO A 190 -0.11 -8.51 13.25
N ALA A 191 -0.40 -7.45 14.00
CA ALA A 191 0.61 -6.47 14.47
C ALA A 191 1.67 -7.04 15.43
N ARG A 192 1.48 -8.25 15.96
CA ARG A 192 2.47 -8.95 16.80
C ARG A 192 3.24 -10.05 16.05
N THR A 193 3.09 -10.10 14.72
CA THR A 193 3.68 -11.12 13.86
C THR A 193 4.54 -10.48 12.75
N ASP A 194 5.30 -11.30 12.04
CA ASP A 194 6.08 -10.90 10.86
C ASP A 194 5.23 -10.65 9.60
N ALA A 195 3.91 -10.88 9.68
CA ALA A 195 3.01 -10.59 8.58
C ALA A 195 2.86 -9.09 8.38
N THR A 196 3.11 -8.65 7.14
CA THR A 196 2.80 -7.30 6.73
C THR A 196 1.32 -7.21 6.38
N ILE A 197 0.58 -6.32 7.03
CA ILE A 197 -0.78 -5.97 6.60
C ILE A 197 -0.65 -5.26 5.24
N ALA A 198 -1.22 -5.85 4.19
CA ALA A 198 -1.16 -5.25 2.87
C ALA A 198 -1.82 -3.86 2.88
N ARG A 199 -1.20 -2.90 2.18
CA ARG A 199 -1.71 -1.53 2.13
C ARG A 199 -3.07 -1.50 1.43
N GLY A 200 -3.94 -0.58 1.84
CA GLY A 200 -5.26 -0.43 1.22
C GLY A 200 -6.31 -1.46 1.68
N LEU A 201 -6.07 -2.20 2.77
CA LEU A 201 -7.12 -2.91 3.51
C LEU A 201 -8.14 -1.90 4.09
N ASN A 202 -9.42 -2.06 3.73
CA ASN A 202 -10.61 -1.35 4.25
C ASN A 202 -11.83 -2.17 3.77
N PRO A 203 -12.90 -2.51 4.53
CA PRO A 203 -13.37 -2.23 5.92
C PRO A 203 -13.08 -3.33 7.00
N PRO A 204 -13.43 -3.14 8.29
CA PRO A 204 -13.24 -4.14 9.38
C PRO A 204 -13.88 -5.51 9.15
N ASP A 205 -14.91 -5.61 8.30
CA ASP A 205 -15.67 -6.84 8.07
C ASP A 205 -15.24 -7.62 6.82
N GLU A 206 -14.22 -7.16 6.09
CA GLU A 206 -13.74 -7.88 4.91
C GLU A 206 -12.97 -9.14 5.32
N ALA A 207 -13.37 -10.29 4.77
CA ALA A 207 -12.66 -11.53 4.99
C ALA A 207 -11.22 -11.40 4.49
N THR A 208 -10.26 -11.78 5.32
CA THR A 208 -8.82 -11.74 4.99
C THR A 208 -8.21 -13.13 4.95
N ARG A 209 -7.05 -13.24 4.31
CA ARG A 209 -6.20 -14.44 4.26
C ARG A 209 -4.77 -14.07 4.56
N LEU A 210 -4.05 -14.99 5.20
CA LEU A 210 -2.60 -14.94 5.30
C LEU A 210 -2.02 -15.59 4.05
N VAL A 211 -1.18 -14.87 3.33
CA VAL A 211 -0.46 -15.38 2.16
C VAL A 211 1.03 -15.36 2.45
N THR A 212 1.68 -16.51 2.38
CA THR A 212 3.11 -16.66 2.61
C THR A 212 3.83 -17.09 1.35
N PHE A 213 4.60 -16.16 0.78
CA PHE A 213 5.50 -16.41 -0.35
C PHE A 213 6.73 -17.15 0.13
N LEU A 214 7.24 -18.07 -0.69
CA LEU A 214 8.31 -18.99 -0.31
C LEU A 214 9.40 -19.05 -1.37
N TRP A 215 10.63 -19.32 -0.94
CA TRP A 215 11.72 -19.73 -1.80
C TRP A 215 12.60 -20.76 -1.11
N ARG A 216 13.12 -21.74 -1.87
CA ARG A 216 13.98 -22.81 -1.36
C ARG A 216 15.43 -22.60 -1.80
N GLY A 217 16.36 -22.59 -0.84
CA GLY A 217 17.78 -22.76 -1.09
C GLY A 217 18.52 -21.60 -1.74
N ALA A 218 18.01 -20.36 -1.64
CA ALA A 218 18.82 -19.17 -1.94
C ALA A 218 19.95 -19.03 -0.91
N ARG A 219 21.09 -18.54 -1.37
CA ARG A 219 22.32 -18.39 -0.58
C ARG A 219 22.29 -17.10 0.24
N ASP A 220 21.97 -15.99 -0.42
CA ASP A 220 22.23 -14.67 0.16
C ASP A 220 20.95 -13.90 0.48
N ASN A 221 20.01 -13.83 -0.47
CA ASN A 221 18.77 -13.08 -0.30
C ASN A 221 17.69 -13.53 -1.29
N VAL A 222 16.44 -13.15 -1.04
CA VAL A 222 15.34 -13.29 -2.02
C VAL A 222 14.48 -12.04 -1.99
N ARG A 223 14.10 -11.52 -3.17
CA ARG A 223 13.17 -10.40 -3.32
C ARG A 223 11.85 -10.86 -3.93
N LEU A 224 10.74 -10.39 -3.38
CA LEU A 224 9.41 -10.46 -3.97
C LEU A 224 9.16 -9.21 -4.80
N LEU A 225 8.76 -9.37 -6.07
CA LEU A 225 8.41 -8.28 -6.96
C LEU A 225 6.92 -8.27 -7.24
N GLY A 226 6.31 -7.09 -7.10
CA GLY A 226 4.90 -6.85 -7.38
C GLY A 226 4.11 -6.50 -6.12
N SER A 227 2.80 -6.71 -6.18
CA SER A 227 1.92 -6.59 -5.02
C SER A 227 2.12 -7.76 -4.05
N PRO A 228 1.78 -7.64 -2.75
CA PRO A 228 0.86 -6.64 -2.15
C PRO A 228 1.46 -5.29 -1.74
N SER A 229 2.78 -5.14 -1.71
CA SER A 229 3.41 -3.85 -1.36
C SER A 229 3.61 -2.92 -2.56
N GLY A 230 3.75 -3.49 -3.76
CA GLY A 230 4.13 -2.74 -4.96
C GLY A 230 5.62 -2.42 -5.04
N GLU A 231 6.45 -3.00 -4.15
CA GLU A 231 7.90 -2.78 -4.08
C GLU A 231 8.69 -4.09 -4.25
N HIS A 232 10.01 -4.07 -4.02
CA HIS A 232 10.92 -5.22 -4.13
C HIS A 232 11.28 -5.78 -2.75
N ASP A 233 10.30 -6.42 -2.14
CA ASP A 233 10.28 -6.76 -0.73
C ASP A 233 11.23 -7.93 -0.40
N PRO A 234 12.17 -7.81 0.56
CA PRO A 234 13.00 -8.94 0.96
C PRO A 234 12.18 -10.02 1.66
N LEU A 235 12.43 -11.29 1.35
CA LEU A 235 12.00 -12.41 2.18
C LEU A 235 12.91 -12.55 3.40
N LEU A 236 12.37 -13.11 4.47
CA LEU A 236 13.08 -13.47 5.69
C LEU A 236 13.64 -14.89 5.55
N HIS A 237 14.86 -15.10 6.01
CA HIS A 237 15.44 -16.44 6.13
C HIS A 237 14.94 -17.09 7.42
N LEU A 238 14.45 -18.33 7.35
CA LEU A 238 14.15 -19.14 8.52
C LEU A 238 15.47 -19.77 9.02
N PRO A 239 15.96 -19.41 10.23
CA PRO A 239 17.29 -19.80 10.68
C PRO A 239 17.50 -21.33 10.69
N GLY A 240 18.70 -21.76 10.28
CA GLY A 240 19.08 -23.18 10.25
C GLY A 240 18.40 -24.00 9.15
N SER A 241 17.84 -23.36 8.13
CA SER A 241 17.07 -24.03 7.07
C SER A 241 17.38 -23.50 5.67
N ASP A 242 16.80 -24.13 4.65
CA ASP A 242 16.80 -23.67 3.26
C ASP A 242 15.55 -22.84 2.91
N VAL A 243 14.78 -22.39 3.91
CA VAL A 243 13.49 -21.69 3.70
C VAL A 243 13.66 -20.19 3.80
N TRP A 244 13.26 -19.51 2.73
CA TRP A 244 13.01 -18.07 2.70
C TRP A 244 11.51 -17.83 2.60
N TYR A 245 10.98 -16.87 3.35
CA TYR A 245 9.55 -16.62 3.36
C TYR A 245 9.18 -15.15 3.58
N ARG A 246 7.99 -14.76 3.13
CA ARG A 246 7.37 -13.50 3.54
C ARG A 246 5.87 -13.60 3.58
N SER A 247 5.28 -13.11 4.65
CA SER A 247 3.85 -13.22 4.92
C SER A 247 3.13 -11.88 4.77
N TYR A 248 1.95 -11.90 4.16
CA TYR A 248 1.05 -10.76 4.07
C TYR A 248 -0.36 -11.13 4.49
N VAL A 249 -1.03 -10.23 5.20
CA VAL A 249 -2.48 -10.30 5.34
C VAL A 249 -3.10 -9.50 4.20
N VAL A 250 -3.93 -10.17 3.39
CA VAL A 250 -4.58 -9.60 2.20
C VAL A 250 -6.10 -9.87 2.22
N PRO A 251 -6.92 -9.07 1.53
CA PRO A 251 -8.33 -9.41 1.28
C PRO A 251 -8.50 -10.80 0.65
N ALA A 252 -9.54 -11.54 1.00
CA ALA A 252 -9.85 -12.84 0.38
C ALA A 252 -10.21 -12.73 -1.11
N THR A 253 -10.48 -11.52 -1.59
CA THR A 253 -10.76 -11.16 -2.99
C THR A 253 -9.49 -10.89 -3.80
N THR A 254 -8.29 -11.10 -3.23
CA THR A 254 -7.03 -10.75 -3.89
C THR A 254 -6.74 -11.56 -5.15
N ARG A 255 -6.39 -10.82 -6.22
CA ARG A 255 -5.78 -11.35 -7.44
C ARG A 255 -4.59 -10.48 -7.82
N LEU A 256 -3.42 -11.10 -8.00
CA LEU A 256 -2.19 -10.44 -8.42
C LEU A 256 -1.23 -11.42 -9.08
N SER A 257 -0.29 -10.90 -9.86
CA SER A 257 0.88 -11.60 -10.35
C SER A 257 2.14 -11.14 -9.62
N TYR A 258 3.12 -12.03 -9.50
CA TYR A 258 4.37 -11.77 -8.79
C TYR A 258 5.56 -12.50 -9.43
N LEU A 259 6.76 -12.06 -9.07
CA LEU A 259 8.03 -12.74 -9.35
C LEU A 259 8.84 -12.86 -8.07
N LEU A 260 9.73 -13.83 -8.03
CA LEU A 260 10.74 -14.00 -6.99
C LEU A 260 12.12 -13.85 -7.62
N ALA A 261 13.03 -13.14 -6.95
CA ALA A 261 14.40 -12.96 -7.38
C ALA A 261 15.33 -13.46 -6.27
N PRO A 262 15.81 -14.72 -6.34
CA PRO A 262 16.83 -15.22 -5.43
C PRO A 262 18.20 -14.64 -5.77
N ASP A 263 19.07 -14.61 -4.77
CA ASP A 263 20.50 -14.30 -4.90
C ASP A 263 20.74 -13.03 -5.72
N VAL A 264 19.97 -11.98 -5.43
CA VAL A 264 20.12 -10.70 -6.13
C VAL A 264 21.53 -10.17 -5.87
N PRO A 265 22.29 -9.82 -6.93
CA PRO A 265 23.63 -9.28 -6.77
C PRO A 265 23.64 -7.96 -6.01
N GLU A 266 24.51 -7.85 -5.01
CA GLU A 266 24.82 -6.58 -4.35
C GLU A 266 25.98 -5.90 -5.09
N LEU A 267 25.67 -4.79 -5.76
CA LEU A 267 26.60 -4.08 -6.64
C LEU A 267 26.91 -2.70 -6.07
N ASP A 268 28.18 -2.29 -6.13
CA ASP A 268 28.61 -0.92 -5.82
C ASP A 268 28.28 0.03 -6.98
N LEU A 269 26.98 0.27 -7.19
CA LEU A 269 26.40 1.13 -8.22
C LEU A 269 25.32 2.03 -7.62
N ASP A 270 24.80 2.99 -8.39
CA ASP A 270 23.69 3.85 -7.94
C ASP A 270 22.40 3.07 -7.63
N ASP A 271 21.52 3.66 -6.82
CA ASP A 271 20.25 3.06 -6.39
C ASP A 271 19.38 2.56 -7.56
N GLY A 272 19.40 3.27 -8.68
CA GLY A 272 18.64 2.91 -9.88
C GLY A 272 19.21 1.64 -10.53
N ALA A 273 20.53 1.58 -10.70
CA ALA A 273 21.23 0.39 -11.19
C ALA A 273 21.04 -0.81 -10.25
N ARG A 274 21.19 -0.63 -8.92
CA ARG A 274 20.95 -1.70 -7.93
C ARG A 274 19.49 -2.19 -7.96
N ARG A 275 18.52 -1.28 -8.11
CA ARG A 275 17.09 -1.66 -8.24
C ARG A 275 16.84 -2.48 -9.51
N ARG A 276 17.54 -2.17 -10.62
CA ARG A 276 17.43 -2.92 -11.88
C ARG A 276 18.12 -4.28 -11.83
N ALA A 277 19.18 -4.44 -11.03
CA ALA A 277 19.90 -5.71 -10.90
C ALA A 277 19.01 -6.87 -10.42
N ILE A 278 17.96 -6.58 -9.67
CA ILE A 278 16.94 -7.56 -9.25
C ILE A 278 16.34 -8.30 -10.45
N LEU A 279 16.20 -7.64 -11.61
CA LEU A 279 15.65 -8.25 -12.82
C LEU A 279 16.54 -9.36 -13.40
N ALA A 280 17.82 -9.42 -13.01
CA ALA A 280 18.75 -10.45 -13.50
C ALA A 280 18.42 -11.85 -12.99
N THR A 281 17.78 -11.96 -11.82
CA THR A 281 17.38 -13.24 -11.22
C THR A 281 15.87 -13.37 -11.01
N ALA A 282 15.10 -12.32 -11.32
CA ALA A 282 13.65 -12.34 -11.23
C ALA A 282 13.05 -13.43 -12.13
N GLN A 283 12.28 -14.31 -11.53
CA GLN A 283 11.69 -15.47 -12.19
C GLN A 283 10.39 -15.87 -11.51
N ARG A 284 9.64 -16.73 -12.19
CA ARG A 284 8.44 -17.36 -11.64
C ARG A 284 8.80 -18.20 -10.42
N ASP A 285 7.85 -18.26 -9.50
CA ASP A 285 7.85 -19.19 -8.40
C ASP A 285 7.78 -20.63 -8.94
N PRO A 286 8.81 -21.46 -8.73
CA PRO A 286 8.87 -22.81 -9.29
C PRO A 286 7.85 -23.76 -8.67
N LEU A 287 7.27 -23.41 -7.52
CA LEU A 287 6.24 -24.21 -6.84
C LEU A 287 4.83 -23.69 -7.11
N ASN A 288 4.69 -22.65 -7.94
CA ASN A 288 3.39 -22.16 -8.41
C ASN A 288 3.09 -22.68 -9.81
N SER A 289 2.08 -23.54 -9.93
CA SER A 289 1.62 -24.10 -11.22
C SER A 289 0.80 -23.12 -12.06
N HIS A 290 0.38 -21.99 -11.48
CA HIS A 290 -0.37 -20.94 -12.16
C HIS A 290 0.58 -19.85 -12.67
N ALA A 291 0.62 -19.68 -13.99
CA ALA A 291 1.48 -18.70 -14.65
C ALA A 291 0.67 -17.76 -15.54
N PHE A 292 0.87 -16.47 -15.38
CA PHE A 292 0.36 -15.49 -16.33
C PHE A 292 1.29 -15.48 -17.55
N MET A 293 0.71 -15.67 -18.75
CA MET A 293 1.40 -15.98 -20.01
C MET A 293 1.94 -17.43 -20.03
N HIS A 294 1.01 -18.41 -20.05
CA HIS A 294 1.25 -19.85 -19.89
C HIS A 294 2.16 -20.55 -20.93
N ALA A 295 2.62 -19.87 -21.99
CA ALA A 295 3.36 -20.48 -23.11
C ALA A 295 4.78 -19.92 -23.28
N VAL A 296 5.45 -19.60 -22.17
CA VAL A 296 6.80 -19.05 -22.19
C VAL A 296 7.87 -20.13 -21.92
N PRO A 297 9.01 -20.09 -22.64
CA PRO A 297 9.95 -21.23 -22.74
C PRO A 297 10.79 -21.46 -21.48
N ASP A 298 10.83 -20.51 -20.56
CA ASP A 298 11.74 -20.53 -19.41
C ASP A 298 11.10 -19.88 -18.16
N PRO A 299 11.68 -20.05 -16.96
CA PRO A 299 11.13 -19.49 -15.72
C PRO A 299 11.31 -17.96 -15.58
N TYR A 300 12.21 -17.33 -16.35
CA TYR A 300 12.46 -15.88 -16.33
C TYR A 300 11.46 -15.08 -17.16
N GLN A 301 10.63 -15.77 -17.94
CA GLN A 301 9.51 -15.20 -18.65
C GLN A 301 8.17 -15.48 -17.94
N GLY A 302 7.18 -14.62 -18.18
CA GLY A 302 5.88 -14.72 -17.52
C GLY A 302 5.92 -14.22 -16.07
N LYS A 303 4.84 -14.46 -15.33
CA LYS A 303 4.75 -14.20 -13.89
C LYS A 303 3.96 -15.31 -13.20
N SER A 304 4.22 -15.55 -11.92
CA SER A 304 3.39 -16.45 -11.11
C SER A 304 2.10 -15.74 -10.69
N VAL A 305 1.02 -16.49 -10.50
CA VAL A 305 -0.30 -15.94 -10.18
C VAL A 305 -0.72 -16.32 -8.77
N LEU A 306 -1.16 -15.32 -8.01
CA LEU A 306 -1.97 -15.51 -6.82
C LEU A 306 -3.41 -15.11 -7.16
N GLU A 307 -4.32 -16.07 -7.10
CA GLU A 307 -5.76 -15.84 -7.23
C GLU A 307 -6.47 -16.52 -6.07
N LEU A 308 -6.98 -15.73 -5.14
CA LEU A 308 -7.73 -16.25 -4.01
C LEU A 308 -9.16 -16.61 -4.41
N ARG A 309 -9.76 -17.53 -3.65
CA ARG A 309 -11.07 -18.12 -3.94
C ARG A 309 -12.18 -17.10 -4.19
N ASP A 310 -12.15 -15.97 -3.47
CA ASP A 310 -13.21 -14.97 -3.53
C ASP A 310 -12.86 -13.83 -4.51
N ALA A 311 -11.80 -13.98 -5.31
CA ALA A 311 -11.44 -13.00 -6.32
C ALA A 311 -12.56 -12.89 -7.40
N PRO A 312 -12.94 -11.66 -7.81
CA PRO A 312 -13.99 -11.46 -8.81
C PRO A 312 -13.71 -12.22 -10.11
N GLN A 313 -14.73 -12.78 -10.75
CA GLN A 313 -14.54 -13.53 -11.99
C GLN A 313 -14.12 -12.63 -13.16
N GLN A 314 -13.41 -13.20 -14.14
CA GLN A 314 -13.06 -12.53 -15.40
C GLN A 314 -13.61 -13.35 -16.59
N PRO A 315 -14.95 -13.41 -16.78
CA PRO A 315 -15.56 -14.41 -17.67
C PRO A 315 -15.30 -14.16 -19.17
N TRP A 316 -14.97 -12.94 -19.56
CA TRP A 316 -14.87 -12.55 -20.98
C TRP A 316 -13.46 -12.64 -21.58
N ILE A 317 -12.47 -13.15 -20.84
CA ILE A 317 -11.06 -13.14 -21.29
C ILE A 317 -10.67 -14.35 -22.15
N ALA A 318 -11.48 -15.41 -22.15
CA ALA A 318 -11.16 -16.66 -22.85
C ALA A 318 -11.97 -16.79 -24.14
N PRO A 319 -11.38 -17.30 -25.24
CA PRO A 319 -12.12 -17.59 -26.46
C PRO A 319 -13.23 -18.62 -26.20
N ARG A 320 -14.39 -18.38 -26.79
CA ARG A 320 -15.58 -19.24 -26.68
C ARG A 320 -15.89 -19.89 -28.01
N ARG A 321 -16.16 -21.21 -28.01
CA ARG A 321 -16.41 -21.98 -29.25
C ARG A 321 -17.72 -21.59 -29.94
N ASP A 322 -18.68 -21.09 -29.18
CA ASP A 322 -20.00 -20.65 -29.64
C ASP A 322 -20.04 -19.18 -30.07
N VAL A 323 -18.92 -18.46 -29.96
CA VAL A 323 -18.82 -17.04 -30.31
C VAL A 323 -18.00 -16.89 -31.59
N ALA A 324 -18.58 -16.22 -32.59
CA ALA A 324 -17.89 -15.90 -33.83
C ALA A 324 -16.79 -14.86 -33.57
N ALA A 325 -15.55 -15.19 -33.92
CA ALA A 325 -14.42 -14.29 -33.76
C ALA A 325 -14.45 -13.14 -34.77
N GLY A 326 -14.09 -11.94 -34.30
CA GLY A 326 -13.82 -10.79 -35.16
C GLY A 326 -12.51 -10.92 -35.96
N THR A 327 -12.24 -9.92 -36.80
CA THR A 327 -11.01 -9.82 -37.58
C THR A 327 -10.09 -8.77 -37.01
N LEU A 328 -8.81 -9.11 -36.82
CA LEU A 328 -7.75 -8.18 -36.40
C LEU A 328 -6.77 -7.98 -37.56
N SER A 329 -6.63 -6.73 -38.03
CA SER A 329 -5.65 -6.35 -39.06
C SER A 329 -4.55 -5.48 -38.46
N ALA A 330 -3.28 -5.81 -38.70
CA ALA A 330 -2.14 -5.02 -38.26
C ALA A 330 -1.68 -4.05 -39.35
N HIS A 331 -1.40 -2.80 -38.96
CA HIS A 331 -1.00 -1.72 -39.85
C HIS A 331 0.26 -1.03 -39.33
N ARG A 332 1.20 -0.72 -40.23
CA ARG A 332 2.35 0.16 -39.93
C ARG A 332 1.95 1.60 -40.22
N PHE A 333 1.65 2.36 -39.18
CA PHE A 333 1.17 3.73 -39.29
C PHE A 333 2.33 4.72 -39.18
N ALA A 334 2.63 5.45 -40.25
CA ALA A 334 3.59 6.55 -40.24
C ALA A 334 2.90 7.86 -39.86
N SER A 335 3.34 8.48 -38.76
CA SER A 335 2.83 9.77 -38.28
C SER A 335 3.78 10.90 -38.64
N ALA A 336 3.27 11.92 -39.33
CA ALA A 336 4.03 13.12 -39.61
C ALA A 336 4.15 13.99 -38.34
N LEU A 337 3.09 14.07 -37.54
CA LEU A 337 3.08 14.83 -36.29
C LEU A 337 4.06 14.29 -35.23
N LEU A 338 4.29 12.97 -35.20
CA LEU A 338 5.17 12.32 -34.23
C LEU A 338 6.55 11.97 -34.80
N GLY A 339 6.74 12.10 -36.11
CA GLY A 339 8.00 11.80 -36.79
C GLY A 339 8.44 10.35 -36.61
N ASN A 340 7.51 9.41 -36.47
CA ASN A 340 7.81 8.00 -36.29
C ASN A 340 6.74 7.09 -36.93
N THR A 341 7.06 5.79 -37.00
CA THR A 341 6.13 4.75 -37.42
C THR A 341 5.83 3.81 -36.27
N ARG A 342 4.57 3.41 -36.11
CA ARG A 342 4.12 2.51 -35.05
C ARG A 342 3.16 1.46 -35.57
N ASP A 343 3.00 0.38 -34.81
CA ASP A 343 1.98 -0.61 -35.11
C ASP A 343 0.61 -0.11 -34.61
N VAL A 344 -0.41 -0.24 -35.47
CA VAL A 344 -1.80 0.02 -35.13
C VAL A 344 -2.62 -1.18 -35.56
N TYR A 345 -3.36 -1.76 -34.62
CA TYR A 345 -4.24 -2.89 -34.89
C TYR A 345 -5.68 -2.41 -35.00
N LEU A 346 -6.35 -2.82 -36.06
CA LEU A 346 -7.75 -2.51 -36.31
C LEU A 346 -8.58 -3.79 -36.18
N TYR A 347 -9.41 -3.84 -35.14
CA TYR A 347 -10.32 -4.94 -34.86
C TYR A 347 -11.74 -4.59 -35.32
N ARG A 348 -12.37 -5.52 -36.02
CA ARG A 348 -13.77 -5.46 -36.43
C ARG A 348 -14.49 -6.72 -35.92
N PRO A 349 -15.58 -6.60 -35.15
CA PRO A 349 -16.32 -7.77 -34.67
C PRO A 349 -16.98 -8.53 -35.84
N ALA A 350 -17.34 -9.78 -35.61
CA ALA A 350 -18.05 -10.59 -36.59
C ALA A 350 -19.32 -9.88 -37.11
N GLY A 351 -19.42 -9.72 -38.44
CA GLY A 351 -20.53 -9.00 -39.08
C GLY A 351 -20.53 -7.48 -38.84
N TYR A 352 -19.35 -6.87 -38.63
CA TYR A 352 -19.23 -5.41 -38.50
C TYR A 352 -19.77 -4.66 -39.73
N ARG A 353 -20.46 -3.55 -39.47
CA ARG A 353 -21.08 -2.69 -40.47
C ARG A 353 -20.75 -1.23 -40.17
N ALA A 354 -20.10 -0.56 -41.12
CA ALA A 354 -19.69 0.84 -40.97
C ALA A 354 -20.88 1.82 -40.90
N ASP A 355 -22.03 1.42 -41.46
CA ASP A 355 -23.28 2.19 -41.50
C ASP A 355 -24.19 1.96 -40.29
N ASP A 356 -23.87 1.01 -39.40
CA ASP A 356 -24.69 0.70 -38.22
C ASP A 356 -24.78 1.92 -37.29
N PRO A 357 -25.99 2.47 -37.02
CA PRO A 357 -26.15 3.64 -36.16
C PRO A 357 -25.77 3.35 -34.71
N GLU A 358 -25.78 2.09 -34.29
CA GLU A 358 -25.49 1.66 -32.93
C GLU A 358 -24.01 1.35 -32.70
N ARG A 359 -23.16 1.42 -33.74
CA ARG A 359 -21.74 1.09 -33.64
C ARG A 359 -21.01 1.91 -32.57
N ALA A 360 -20.07 1.26 -31.90
CA ALA A 360 -19.18 1.90 -30.95
C ALA A 360 -17.73 1.68 -31.35
N LEU A 361 -16.84 2.46 -30.74
CA LEU A 361 -15.41 2.41 -30.99
C LEU A 361 -14.66 2.46 -29.67
N VAL A 362 -13.65 1.60 -29.52
CA VAL A 362 -12.66 1.72 -28.46
C VAL A 362 -11.28 2.00 -29.05
N VAL A 363 -10.60 3.04 -28.56
CA VAL A 363 -9.19 3.32 -28.84
C VAL A 363 -8.39 2.95 -27.61
N VAL A 364 -7.52 1.95 -27.73
CA VAL A 364 -6.75 1.39 -26.60
C VAL A 364 -5.26 1.58 -26.86
N PHE A 365 -4.52 2.01 -25.85
CA PHE A 365 -3.05 2.14 -25.94
C PHE A 365 -2.33 0.84 -25.56
N ASP A 366 -1.01 0.81 -25.75
CA ASP A 366 -0.15 -0.31 -25.35
C ASP A 366 -0.49 -1.63 -26.08
N ALA A 367 -0.51 -1.62 -27.42
CA ALA A 367 -0.82 -2.82 -28.22
C ALA A 367 0.01 -4.07 -27.88
N HIS A 368 1.26 -3.91 -27.45
CA HIS A 368 2.10 -5.01 -26.96
C HIS A 368 1.46 -5.82 -25.81
N ALA A 369 0.52 -5.22 -25.08
CA ALA A 369 -0.23 -5.87 -24.02
C ALA A 369 -1.71 -6.05 -24.38
N TYR A 370 -2.37 -5.07 -25.00
CA TYR A 370 -3.83 -5.09 -25.23
C TYR A 370 -4.31 -5.87 -26.45
N VAL A 371 -3.40 -6.49 -27.20
CA VAL A 371 -3.78 -7.49 -28.21
C VAL A 371 -3.95 -8.87 -27.57
N ASP A 372 -2.96 -9.33 -26.80
CA ASP A 372 -2.90 -10.71 -26.30
C ASP A 372 -3.01 -10.84 -24.77
N THR A 373 -2.19 -10.08 -24.02
CA THR A 373 -2.11 -10.18 -22.54
C THR A 373 -3.40 -9.70 -21.86
N VAL A 374 -3.92 -8.57 -22.34
CA VAL A 374 -5.31 -8.16 -22.17
C VAL A 374 -5.98 -8.46 -23.51
N PRO A 375 -6.72 -9.58 -23.65
CA PRO A 375 -7.16 -10.07 -24.95
C PRO A 375 -8.37 -9.27 -25.44
N THR A 376 -8.15 -8.01 -25.80
CA THR A 376 -9.20 -7.05 -26.17
C THR A 376 -10.12 -7.57 -27.28
N PRO A 377 -9.62 -8.19 -28.37
CA PRO A 377 -10.49 -8.78 -29.38
C PRO A 377 -11.46 -9.83 -28.81
N THR A 378 -10.94 -10.77 -28.01
CA THR A 378 -11.75 -11.82 -27.36
C THR A 378 -12.75 -11.25 -26.36
N ILE A 379 -12.35 -10.25 -25.58
CA ILE A 379 -13.25 -9.55 -24.66
C ILE A 379 -14.40 -8.92 -25.43
N LEU A 380 -14.11 -8.22 -26.53
CA LEU A 380 -15.14 -7.59 -27.35
C LEU A 380 -16.05 -8.62 -28.01
N ASP A 381 -15.52 -9.70 -28.59
CA ASP A 381 -16.31 -10.80 -29.16
C ASP A 381 -17.32 -11.34 -28.13
N ASN A 382 -16.84 -11.67 -26.93
CA ASN A 382 -17.67 -12.23 -25.87
C ASN A 382 -18.72 -11.22 -25.36
N LEU A 383 -18.35 -9.96 -25.15
CA LEU A 383 -19.29 -8.92 -24.71
C LEU A 383 -20.38 -8.63 -25.74
N ILE A 384 -20.01 -8.65 -27.03
CA ILE A 384 -20.95 -8.42 -28.14
C ILE A 384 -21.91 -9.62 -28.27
N ALA A 385 -21.39 -10.85 -28.19
CA ALA A 385 -22.20 -12.06 -28.25
C ALA A 385 -23.24 -12.14 -27.11
N GLU A 386 -22.90 -11.61 -25.94
CA GLU A 386 -23.82 -11.51 -24.80
C GLU A 386 -24.73 -10.27 -24.84
N GLY A 387 -24.62 -9.41 -25.85
CA GLY A 387 -25.39 -8.17 -25.95
C GLY A 387 -25.07 -7.15 -24.84
N ARG A 388 -23.91 -7.26 -24.20
CA ARG A 388 -23.47 -6.37 -23.11
C ARG A 388 -23.06 -5.00 -23.62
N VAL A 389 -22.45 -4.97 -24.80
CA VAL A 389 -22.03 -3.76 -25.53
C VAL A 389 -22.54 -3.87 -26.97
N PRO A 390 -22.78 -2.74 -27.68
CA PRO A 390 -23.12 -2.78 -29.10
C PRO A 390 -21.94 -3.30 -29.93
N ARG A 391 -22.15 -3.49 -31.24
CA ARG A 391 -21.09 -3.87 -32.18
C ARG A 391 -19.93 -2.85 -32.12
N THR A 392 -18.90 -3.21 -31.37
CA THR A 392 -17.80 -2.30 -31.00
C THR A 392 -16.55 -2.70 -31.76
N ALA A 393 -16.04 -1.80 -32.61
CA ALA A 393 -14.73 -1.94 -33.24
C ALA A 393 -13.63 -1.42 -32.31
N ALA A 394 -12.37 -1.81 -32.54
CA ALA A 394 -11.23 -1.31 -31.75
C ALA A 394 -10.06 -0.83 -32.61
N ILE A 395 -9.41 0.23 -32.16
CA ILE A 395 -8.10 0.69 -32.63
C ILE A 395 -7.13 0.48 -31.47
N ILE A 396 -6.16 -0.42 -31.61
CA ILE A 396 -5.17 -0.71 -30.57
C ILE A 396 -3.83 -0.15 -31.02
N VAL A 397 -3.37 0.89 -30.33
CA VAL A 397 -2.21 1.71 -30.70
C VAL A 397 -0.96 1.19 -30.00
N GLY A 398 0.04 0.81 -30.78
CA GLY A 398 1.36 0.42 -30.32
C GLY A 398 2.25 1.61 -30.00
N ASN A 399 3.27 1.37 -29.18
CA ASN A 399 4.38 2.30 -28.99
C ASN A 399 5.59 1.77 -29.74
N PRO A 400 6.40 2.61 -30.39
CA PRO A 400 7.66 2.17 -31.00
C PRO A 400 8.61 1.49 -30.00
N ASP A 401 8.70 2.05 -28.79
CA ASP A 401 9.55 1.55 -27.70
C ASP A 401 9.12 2.15 -26.34
N SER A 402 9.75 1.69 -25.25
CA SER A 402 9.43 2.14 -23.89
C SER A 402 9.78 3.61 -23.62
N ALA A 403 10.83 4.16 -24.24
CA ALA A 403 11.22 5.56 -24.06
C ALA A 403 10.22 6.48 -24.79
N THR A 404 9.80 6.09 -25.99
CA THR A 404 8.74 6.76 -26.75
C THR A 404 7.41 6.72 -26.02
N ARG A 405 7.03 5.56 -25.44
CA ARG A 405 5.86 5.46 -24.54
C ARG A 405 5.93 6.49 -23.39
N GLY A 406 7.09 6.60 -22.74
CA GLY A 406 7.32 7.55 -21.63
C GLY A 406 7.31 9.03 -22.04
N ARG A 407 7.59 9.34 -23.31
CA ARG A 407 7.51 10.71 -23.85
C ARG A 407 6.13 11.08 -24.40
N GLU A 408 5.42 10.12 -25.01
CA GLU A 408 4.20 10.39 -25.78
C GLU A 408 2.92 10.24 -24.96
N LEU A 409 2.84 9.27 -24.02
CA LEU A 409 1.61 9.02 -23.27
C LEU A 409 1.35 10.03 -22.14
N PRO A 410 2.33 10.41 -21.29
CA PRO A 410 2.08 11.49 -20.33
C PRO A 410 1.72 12.78 -21.07
N PRO A 411 0.84 13.65 -20.53
CA PRO A 411 0.19 14.74 -21.25
C PRO A 411 1.07 15.42 -22.29
N ASN A 412 0.89 15.03 -23.56
CA ASN A 412 1.69 15.46 -24.69
C ASN A 412 0.77 15.94 -25.81
N GLN A 413 0.92 17.21 -26.18
CA GLN A 413 0.07 17.82 -27.19
C GLN A 413 0.26 17.22 -28.59
N ALA A 414 1.48 16.84 -28.97
CA ALA A 414 1.73 16.24 -30.28
C ALA A 414 1.06 14.87 -30.40
N PHE A 415 1.11 14.05 -29.33
CA PHE A 415 0.41 12.77 -29.30
C PHE A 415 -1.11 12.94 -29.35
N ALA A 416 -1.68 13.87 -28.57
CA ALA A 416 -3.11 14.15 -28.63
C ALA A 416 -3.55 14.64 -30.03
N ARG A 417 -2.72 15.46 -30.71
CA ARG A 417 -2.95 15.88 -32.09
C ARG A 417 -2.87 14.71 -33.08
N PHE A 418 -1.87 13.83 -32.96
CA PHE A 418 -1.79 12.61 -33.77
C PHE A 418 -3.08 11.79 -33.71
N LEU A 419 -3.63 11.59 -32.50
CA LEU A 419 -4.89 10.87 -32.34
C LEU A 419 -6.02 11.55 -33.13
N ALA A 420 -6.14 12.87 -33.02
CA ALA A 420 -7.25 13.63 -33.59
C ALA A 420 -7.12 13.93 -35.10
N GLU A 421 -5.91 14.23 -35.56
CA GLU A 421 -5.63 14.77 -36.89
C GLU A 421 -5.13 13.70 -37.87
N GLU A 422 -4.59 12.58 -37.39
CA GLU A 422 -4.04 11.51 -38.25
C GLU A 422 -4.77 10.16 -38.01
N LEU A 423 -4.78 9.66 -36.77
CA LEU A 423 -5.29 8.31 -36.47
C LEU A 423 -6.80 8.18 -36.68
N MET A 424 -7.60 9.07 -36.07
CA MET A 424 -9.06 8.99 -36.16
C MET A 424 -9.59 9.25 -37.59
N PRO A 425 -9.04 10.20 -38.37
CA PRO A 425 -9.36 10.34 -39.79
C PRO A 425 -9.01 9.09 -40.62
N TRP A 426 -7.84 8.50 -40.40
CA TRP A 426 -7.45 7.24 -41.06
C TRP A 426 -8.42 6.10 -40.72
N ALA A 427 -8.74 5.91 -39.44
CA ALA A 427 -9.68 4.86 -39.03
C ALA A 427 -11.06 5.04 -39.66
N ARG A 428 -11.53 6.29 -39.80
CA ARG A 428 -12.78 6.60 -40.51
C ARG A 428 -12.72 6.19 -41.98
N ALA A 429 -11.61 6.45 -42.67
CA ALA A 429 -11.40 6.02 -44.05
C ALA A 429 -11.40 4.50 -44.18
N GLU A 430 -10.90 3.79 -43.16
CA GLU A 430 -10.98 2.34 -43.01
C GLU A 430 -12.41 1.83 -42.62
N GLY A 431 -13.41 2.71 -42.59
CA GLY A 431 -14.79 2.37 -42.25
C GLY A 431 -15.02 2.16 -40.75
N VAL A 432 -14.08 2.52 -39.89
CA VAL A 432 -14.16 2.38 -38.42
C VAL A 432 -14.33 3.75 -37.77
N SER A 433 -15.54 4.05 -37.30
CA SER A 433 -15.84 5.30 -36.61
C SER A 433 -17.06 5.16 -35.71
N ALA A 434 -17.19 6.02 -34.70
CA ALA A 434 -18.39 6.16 -33.89
C ALA A 434 -18.58 7.62 -33.44
N PRO A 435 -19.80 8.05 -33.08
CA PRO A 435 -20.01 9.33 -32.41
C PRO A 435 -19.27 9.38 -31.06
N ALA A 436 -18.85 10.56 -30.61
CA ALA A 436 -18.08 10.73 -29.37
C ALA A 436 -18.70 10.02 -28.16
N ALA A 437 -20.02 10.08 -28.02
CA ALA A 437 -20.77 9.43 -26.95
C ALA A 437 -20.63 7.89 -26.92
N ARG A 438 -20.18 7.27 -28.02
CA ARG A 438 -19.91 5.83 -28.16
C ARG A 438 -18.43 5.54 -28.50
N THR A 439 -17.56 6.53 -28.40
CA THR A 439 -16.12 6.36 -28.53
C THR A 439 -15.48 6.35 -27.15
N VAL A 440 -14.85 5.24 -26.79
CA VAL A 440 -14.07 5.07 -25.57
C VAL A 440 -12.60 5.22 -25.92
N ILE A 441 -11.87 6.02 -25.14
CA ILE A 441 -10.39 6.02 -25.14
C ILE A 441 -9.91 5.39 -23.83
N ALA A 442 -9.00 4.43 -23.94
CA ALA A 442 -8.64 3.54 -22.85
C ALA A 442 -7.13 3.24 -22.75
N GLY A 443 -6.70 2.95 -21.53
CA GLY A 443 -5.39 2.37 -21.29
C GLY A 443 -5.07 2.24 -19.81
N SER A 444 -3.92 1.63 -19.53
CA SER A 444 -3.41 1.47 -18.17
C SER A 444 -2.23 2.38 -17.87
N SER A 445 -2.04 2.77 -16.61
CA SER A 445 -0.88 3.57 -16.20
C SER A 445 -0.80 4.91 -16.94
N TYR A 446 0.31 5.20 -17.65
CA TYR A 446 0.38 6.34 -18.56
C TYR A 446 -0.67 6.31 -19.67
N GLY A 447 -1.13 5.15 -20.13
CA GLY A 447 -2.24 5.06 -21.09
C GLY A 447 -3.56 5.58 -20.51
N GLY A 448 -3.86 5.31 -19.23
CA GLY A 448 -5.03 5.85 -18.55
C GLY A 448 -4.96 7.38 -18.39
N LEU A 449 -3.76 7.88 -18.06
CA LEU A 449 -3.47 9.32 -18.01
C LEU A 449 -3.62 9.98 -19.41
N ALA A 450 -3.06 9.35 -20.45
CA ALA A 450 -3.15 9.81 -21.84
C ALA A 450 -4.60 9.84 -22.32
N SER A 451 -5.39 8.85 -21.94
CA SER A 451 -6.82 8.73 -22.28
C SER A 451 -7.61 9.91 -21.74
N ALA A 452 -7.43 10.24 -20.46
CA ALA A 452 -8.04 11.42 -19.85
C ALA A 452 -7.54 12.71 -20.52
N TYR A 453 -6.24 12.84 -20.79
CA TYR A 453 -5.71 14.03 -21.47
C TYR A 453 -6.26 14.20 -22.90
N ALA A 454 -6.37 13.13 -23.67
CA ALA A 454 -6.94 13.16 -25.02
C ALA A 454 -8.41 13.61 -24.99
N ALA A 455 -9.21 13.11 -24.05
CA ALA A 455 -10.61 13.53 -23.89
C ALA A 455 -10.74 14.98 -23.39
N LEU A 456 -9.79 15.47 -22.57
CA LEU A 456 -9.72 16.89 -22.18
C LEU A 456 -9.48 17.79 -23.40
N ARG A 457 -8.67 17.35 -24.37
CA ARG A 457 -8.28 18.12 -25.56
C ARG A 457 -9.27 17.99 -26.72
N TYR A 458 -9.84 16.80 -26.91
CA TYR A 458 -10.70 16.45 -28.04
C TYR A 458 -11.98 15.72 -27.60
N PRO A 459 -12.84 16.35 -26.77
CA PRO A 459 -14.06 15.71 -26.25
C PRO A 459 -15.07 15.38 -27.37
N ALA A 460 -14.98 16.05 -28.53
CA ALA A 460 -15.79 15.76 -29.71
C ALA A 460 -15.40 14.46 -30.44
N LEU A 461 -14.26 13.86 -30.10
CA LEU A 461 -13.83 12.55 -30.59
C LEU A 461 -13.95 11.49 -29.50
N PHE A 462 -13.58 11.84 -28.26
CA PHE A 462 -13.49 10.91 -27.13
C PHE A 462 -14.46 11.34 -26.02
N GLY A 463 -15.70 10.84 -26.08
CA GLY A 463 -16.74 11.14 -25.08
C GLY A 463 -16.69 10.23 -23.85
N ASN A 464 -15.87 9.18 -23.86
CA ASN A 464 -15.75 8.23 -22.76
C ASN A 464 -14.29 7.91 -22.47
N VAL A 465 -13.90 7.94 -21.19
CA VAL A 465 -12.55 7.61 -20.71
C VAL A 465 -12.60 6.36 -19.86
N LEU A 466 -11.79 5.36 -20.18
CA LEU A 466 -11.58 4.17 -19.38
C LEU A 466 -10.11 4.15 -18.91
N SER A 467 -9.88 4.47 -17.63
CA SER A 467 -8.53 4.55 -17.07
C SER A 467 -8.32 3.45 -16.03
N GLN A 468 -7.33 2.59 -16.28
CA GLN A 468 -6.93 1.50 -15.37
C GLN A 468 -5.62 1.88 -14.69
N SER A 469 -5.63 2.08 -13.38
CA SER A 469 -4.45 2.50 -12.60
C SER A 469 -3.77 3.74 -13.19
N GLY A 470 -4.55 4.76 -13.57
CA GLY A 470 -4.05 5.95 -14.27
C GLY A 470 -2.96 6.67 -13.47
N SER A 471 -1.86 7.05 -14.13
CA SER A 471 -0.71 7.72 -13.50
C SER A 471 -0.97 9.21 -13.21
N PHE A 472 -2.06 9.51 -12.52
CA PHE A 472 -2.51 10.88 -12.24
C PHE A 472 -1.60 11.63 -11.26
N TRP A 473 -0.65 10.97 -10.62
CA TRP A 473 0.46 11.60 -9.91
C TRP A 473 1.36 12.44 -10.82
N TRP A 474 1.35 12.22 -12.13
CA TRP A 474 2.25 12.89 -13.07
C TRP A 474 2.13 14.41 -13.02
N ALA A 475 3.26 15.07 -13.26
CA ALA A 475 3.39 16.50 -13.44
C ALA A 475 4.52 16.81 -14.45
N PRO A 476 4.45 17.95 -15.16
CA PRO A 476 5.56 18.42 -15.98
C PRO A 476 6.84 18.60 -15.16
N ALA A 477 8.00 18.31 -15.75
CA ALA A 477 9.29 18.49 -15.10
C ALA A 477 9.68 19.97 -14.95
N GLN A 478 9.16 20.84 -15.81
CA GLN A 478 9.46 22.27 -15.86
C GLN A 478 8.21 23.09 -15.52
N GLY A 479 8.42 24.34 -15.11
CA GLY A 479 7.35 25.28 -14.71
C GLY A 479 7.44 25.69 -13.24
N ASP A 480 6.47 26.50 -12.82
CA ASP A 480 6.35 26.95 -11.43
C ASP A 480 6.08 25.78 -10.46
N ALA A 481 6.13 26.06 -9.15
CA ALA A 481 5.94 25.04 -8.13
C ALA A 481 4.57 24.34 -8.24
N ARG A 482 3.53 25.07 -8.66
CA ARG A 482 2.19 24.54 -8.87
C ARG A 482 2.13 23.60 -10.06
N THR A 483 2.82 23.91 -11.15
CA THR A 483 2.89 23.09 -12.36
C THR A 483 3.60 21.77 -12.05
N ARG A 484 4.72 21.83 -11.32
CA ARG A 484 5.52 20.66 -10.95
C ARG A 484 4.93 19.80 -9.82
N ALA A 485 3.85 20.25 -9.17
CA ALA A 485 3.18 19.46 -8.13
C ALA A 485 2.44 18.26 -8.73
N ALA A 486 2.47 17.10 -8.05
CA ALA A 486 1.73 15.91 -8.48
C ALA A 486 0.24 16.19 -8.72
N GLY A 487 -0.42 15.48 -9.64
CA GLY A 487 -1.84 15.72 -9.91
C GLY A 487 -2.10 16.82 -10.95
N TRP A 488 -1.19 17.05 -11.90
CA TRP A 488 -1.34 18.14 -12.88
C TRP A 488 -2.64 18.02 -13.68
N LEU A 489 -2.92 16.85 -14.24
CA LEU A 489 -4.13 16.66 -15.06
C LEU A 489 -5.42 16.86 -14.24
N THR A 490 -5.42 16.46 -12.97
CA THR A 490 -6.56 16.69 -12.07
C THR A 490 -6.84 18.19 -11.90
N ARG A 491 -5.80 19.02 -11.81
CA ARG A 491 -5.96 20.48 -11.74
C ARG A 491 -6.47 21.07 -13.06
N GLU A 492 -6.05 20.53 -14.20
CA GLU A 492 -6.57 20.95 -15.50
C GLU A 492 -8.09 20.70 -15.61
N TYR A 493 -8.57 19.54 -15.16
CA TYR A 493 -10.02 19.26 -15.10
C TYR A 493 -10.75 20.16 -14.11
N ALA A 494 -10.16 20.47 -12.96
CA ALA A 494 -10.74 21.38 -11.98
C ALA A 494 -10.92 22.80 -12.56
N ALA A 495 -9.92 23.28 -13.31
CA ALA A 495 -9.88 24.62 -13.87
C ALA A 495 -10.78 24.82 -15.11
N ARG A 496 -11.11 23.74 -15.84
CA ARG A 496 -11.94 23.83 -17.05
C ARG A 496 -13.44 23.83 -16.77
N GLU A 497 -14.20 24.40 -17.70
CA GLU A 497 -15.63 24.15 -17.79
C GLU A 497 -15.90 22.65 -18.04
N ARG A 498 -17.07 22.19 -17.59
CA ARG A 498 -17.43 20.78 -17.69
C ARG A 498 -17.60 20.36 -19.15
N LEU A 499 -16.87 19.34 -19.55
CA LEU A 499 -16.93 18.75 -20.89
C LEU A 499 -17.96 17.61 -20.97
N PRO A 500 -18.50 17.27 -22.16
CA PRO A 500 -19.42 16.15 -22.33
C PRO A 500 -18.68 14.80 -22.35
N VAL A 501 -17.96 14.50 -21.27
CA VAL A 501 -17.13 13.29 -21.13
C VAL A 501 -17.61 12.45 -19.94
N ARG A 502 -17.65 11.12 -20.10
CA ARG A 502 -17.95 10.15 -19.04
C ARG A 502 -16.69 9.40 -18.66
N PHE A 503 -16.57 8.99 -17.39
CA PHE A 503 -15.37 8.35 -16.87
C PHE A 503 -15.68 7.01 -16.22
N TYR A 504 -14.91 5.99 -16.58
CA TYR A 504 -14.67 4.82 -15.76
C TYR A 504 -13.22 4.90 -15.28
N LEU A 505 -13.04 4.98 -13.97
CA LEU A 505 -11.74 5.03 -13.32
C LEU A 505 -11.56 3.80 -12.45
N GLU A 506 -10.41 3.14 -12.52
CA GLU A 506 -10.09 2.00 -11.68
C GLU A 506 -8.67 2.14 -11.15
N SER A 507 -8.44 1.65 -9.93
CA SER A 507 -7.11 1.43 -9.38
C SER A 507 -7.14 0.32 -8.36
N GLY A 508 -6.06 -0.47 -8.28
CA GLY A 508 -5.84 -1.49 -7.29
C GLY A 508 -5.54 -0.90 -5.91
N ARG A 509 -6.04 -1.56 -4.86
CA ARG A 509 -5.83 -1.18 -3.46
C ARG A 509 -4.36 -1.23 -3.04
N PHE A 510 -3.56 -2.08 -3.67
CA PHE A 510 -2.13 -2.21 -3.39
C PHE A 510 -1.27 -1.10 -4.04
N GLU A 511 -1.90 -0.13 -4.72
CA GLU A 511 -1.20 0.96 -5.43
C GLU A 511 -1.05 2.27 -4.61
N ASP A 512 -1.41 2.23 -3.33
CA ASP A 512 -1.35 3.37 -2.40
C ASP A 512 0.02 3.55 -1.72
N GLY A 513 1.00 2.70 -2.06
CA GLY A 513 2.33 2.63 -1.43
C GLY A 513 3.12 3.95 -1.36
N LYS A 514 2.85 4.90 -2.26
CA LYS A 514 3.56 6.19 -2.38
C LYS A 514 2.83 7.38 -1.75
N GLY A 515 1.87 7.13 -0.86
CA GLY A 515 1.17 8.17 -0.10
C GLY A 515 0.40 9.12 -1.04
N PRO A 516 0.57 10.46 -0.92
CA PRO A 516 -0.11 11.44 -1.77
C PRO A 516 0.17 11.29 -3.27
N ALA A 517 1.31 10.69 -3.64
CA ALA A 517 1.69 10.43 -5.03
C ALA A 517 1.40 8.98 -5.48
N GLY A 518 0.71 8.19 -4.65
CA GLY A 518 0.24 6.85 -5.00
C GLY A 518 -0.77 6.87 -6.14
N ILE A 519 -0.80 5.81 -6.95
CA ILE A 519 -1.75 5.71 -8.08
C ILE A 519 -3.18 5.62 -7.56
N GLY A 520 -3.44 4.83 -6.51
CA GLY A 520 -4.79 4.74 -5.94
C GLY A 520 -5.23 6.08 -5.34
N THR A 521 -4.38 6.72 -4.54
CA THR A 521 -4.63 8.08 -4.00
C THR A 521 -4.94 9.10 -5.09
N THR A 522 -4.12 9.17 -6.14
CA THR A 522 -4.31 10.16 -7.21
C THR A 522 -5.49 9.85 -8.12
N SER A 523 -5.83 8.57 -8.31
CA SER A 523 -7.04 8.13 -9.01
C SER A 523 -8.31 8.52 -8.26
N ARG A 524 -8.35 8.31 -6.93
CA ARG A 524 -9.45 8.76 -6.07
C ARG A 524 -9.57 10.29 -6.05
N HIS A 525 -8.45 11.01 -6.00
CA HIS A 525 -8.46 12.46 -6.07
C HIS A 525 -9.05 12.97 -7.40
N LEU A 526 -8.66 12.37 -8.54
CA LEU A 526 -9.27 12.72 -9.82
C LEU A 526 -10.78 12.41 -9.84
N ARG A 527 -11.20 11.23 -9.37
CA ARG A 527 -12.61 10.86 -9.20
C ARG A 527 -13.37 11.95 -8.45
N ASP A 528 -12.85 12.39 -7.31
CA ASP A 528 -13.52 13.36 -6.42
C ASP A 528 -13.67 14.73 -7.10
N VAL A 529 -12.62 15.20 -7.79
CA VAL A 529 -12.68 16.44 -8.57
C VAL A 529 -13.69 16.33 -9.70
N LEU A 530 -13.70 15.22 -10.46
CA LEU A 530 -14.64 15.03 -11.55
C LEU A 530 -16.10 14.95 -11.05
N GLN A 531 -16.34 14.25 -9.95
CA GLN A 531 -17.67 14.19 -9.33
C GLN A 531 -18.14 15.57 -8.85
N ALA A 532 -17.27 16.32 -8.15
CA ALA A 532 -17.57 17.69 -7.71
C ALA A 532 -17.86 18.64 -8.88
N LYS A 533 -17.24 18.38 -10.04
CA LYS A 533 -17.48 19.10 -11.30
C LYS A 533 -18.72 18.62 -12.07
N GLY A 534 -19.46 17.63 -11.58
CA GLY A 534 -20.70 17.13 -12.17
C GLY A 534 -20.50 16.22 -13.39
N TYR A 535 -19.32 15.58 -13.52
CA TYR A 535 -19.11 14.53 -14.51
C TYR A 535 -19.77 13.21 -14.07
N ALA A 536 -20.21 12.41 -15.04
CA ALA A 536 -20.60 11.03 -14.76
C ALA A 536 -19.34 10.17 -14.59
N VAL A 537 -19.11 9.68 -13.37
CA VAL A 537 -17.94 8.89 -13.00
C VAL A 537 -18.37 7.58 -12.37
N ARG A 538 -17.92 6.44 -12.90
CA ARG A 538 -17.91 5.15 -12.20
C ARG A 538 -16.49 4.87 -11.74
N TYR A 539 -16.32 4.47 -10.49
CA TYR A 539 -15.02 4.13 -9.91
C TYR A 539 -15.02 2.73 -9.31
N ALA A 540 -13.94 1.98 -9.55
CA ALA A 540 -13.73 0.64 -9.01
C ALA A 540 -12.40 0.57 -8.26
N SER A 541 -12.41 -0.15 -7.14
CA SER A 541 -11.24 -0.37 -6.27
C SER A 541 -11.19 -1.83 -5.85
N THR A 542 -10.21 -2.58 -6.37
CA THR A 542 -10.12 -4.03 -6.19
C THR A 542 -8.86 -4.41 -5.42
N ALA A 543 -8.86 -5.59 -4.78
CA ALA A 543 -7.70 -6.13 -4.07
C ALA A 543 -6.62 -6.64 -5.05
N SER A 544 -6.06 -5.71 -5.82
CA SER A 544 -5.07 -5.93 -6.87
C SER A 544 -4.01 -4.83 -6.85
N GLY A 545 -3.00 -4.98 -7.73
CA GLY A 545 -1.92 -4.03 -7.92
C GLY A 545 -1.89 -3.41 -9.31
N HIS A 546 -0.71 -2.88 -9.67
CA HIS A 546 -0.43 -2.33 -10.99
C HIS A 546 -0.19 -3.45 -12.03
N ASP A 547 -1.24 -4.17 -12.41
CA ASP A 547 -1.12 -5.50 -13.03
C ASP A 547 -2.10 -5.79 -14.17
N TYR A 548 -1.56 -6.23 -15.32
CA TYR A 548 -2.32 -6.70 -16.48
C TYR A 548 -3.23 -7.91 -16.17
N LEU A 549 -2.85 -8.76 -15.20
CA LEU A 549 -3.71 -9.86 -14.74
C LEU A 549 -5.05 -9.33 -14.20
N HIS A 550 -5.04 -8.15 -13.56
CA HIS A 550 -6.26 -7.49 -13.14
C HIS A 550 -6.93 -6.74 -14.30
N TRP A 551 -6.15 -5.93 -15.03
CA TRP A 551 -6.67 -5.05 -16.08
C TRP A 551 -7.39 -5.79 -17.21
N ARG A 552 -7.03 -7.05 -17.51
CA ARG A 552 -7.79 -7.86 -18.49
C ARG A 552 -9.25 -8.06 -18.10
N GLY A 553 -9.54 -8.12 -16.81
CA GLY A 553 -10.90 -8.22 -16.29
C GLY A 553 -11.61 -6.86 -16.26
N SER A 554 -10.94 -5.84 -15.71
CA SER A 554 -11.58 -4.53 -15.52
C SER A 554 -11.82 -3.76 -16.82
N LEU A 555 -11.14 -4.11 -17.92
CA LEU A 555 -11.42 -3.57 -19.26
C LEU A 555 -12.88 -3.85 -19.65
N ALA A 556 -13.35 -5.08 -19.46
CA ALA A 556 -14.73 -5.46 -19.77
C ALA A 556 -15.73 -4.65 -18.93
N CYS A 557 -15.47 -4.52 -17.63
CA CYS A 557 -16.29 -3.73 -16.71
C CYS A 557 -16.42 -2.26 -17.13
N GLY A 558 -15.31 -1.65 -17.52
CA GLY A 558 -15.28 -0.26 -17.99
C GLY A 558 -16.04 -0.05 -19.31
N LEU A 559 -15.91 -0.99 -20.25
CA LEU A 559 -16.65 -0.93 -21.52
C LEU A 559 -18.16 -1.03 -21.30
N ILE A 560 -18.61 -1.99 -20.48
CA ILE A 560 -20.03 -2.13 -20.13
C ILE A 560 -20.55 -0.86 -19.42
N ALA A 561 -19.77 -0.31 -18.48
CA ALA A 561 -20.14 0.90 -17.75
C ALA A 561 -20.35 2.14 -18.65
N LEU A 562 -19.55 2.27 -19.71
CA LEU A 562 -19.52 3.46 -20.55
C LEU A 562 -20.47 3.35 -21.74
N ILE A 563 -20.42 2.22 -22.45
CA ILE A 563 -21.11 2.00 -23.73
C ILE A 563 -22.07 0.79 -23.69
N GLY A 564 -22.34 0.23 -22.52
CA GLY A 564 -23.21 -0.94 -22.39
C GLY A 564 -24.66 -0.68 -22.81
N VAL A 565 -25.32 -1.74 -23.27
CA VAL A 565 -26.73 -1.69 -23.69
C VAL A 565 -27.63 -1.56 -22.44
N PRO A 566 -28.53 -0.56 -22.38
CA PRO A 566 -29.43 -0.37 -21.24
C PRO A 566 -30.21 -1.66 -20.89
N GLY A 567 -30.25 -2.01 -19.60
CA GLY A 567 -30.95 -3.21 -19.10
C GLY A 567 -30.22 -4.56 -19.29
N GLN A 568 -29.15 -4.61 -20.09
CA GLN A 568 -28.29 -5.79 -20.27
C GLN A 568 -26.93 -5.63 -19.56
N GLY A 569 -26.45 -4.40 -19.39
CA GLY A 569 -25.17 -4.11 -18.74
C GLY A 569 -25.11 -4.53 -17.26
N GLU A 570 -26.23 -4.73 -16.58
CA GLU A 570 -26.28 -4.99 -15.12
C GLU A 570 -26.75 -6.41 -14.76
N ARG A 571 -27.05 -7.28 -15.74
CA ARG A 571 -27.43 -8.67 -15.48
C ARG A 571 -26.23 -9.51 -15.06
N ALA A 572 -26.42 -10.49 -14.17
CA ALA A 572 -25.39 -11.45 -13.80
C ALA A 572 -24.71 -12.08 -15.05
N PRO A 573 -23.40 -12.34 -15.02
CA PRO A 573 -22.49 -12.22 -13.87
C PRO A 573 -21.89 -10.81 -13.67
N PHE A 574 -22.49 -9.73 -14.20
CA PHE A 574 -21.90 -8.38 -14.11
C PHE A 574 -21.57 -7.93 -12.69
N GLY A 575 -22.50 -8.06 -11.72
CA GLY A 575 -22.24 -7.66 -10.33
C GLY A 575 -21.15 -8.49 -9.63
N GLU A 576 -21.00 -9.76 -10.01
CA GLU A 576 -19.98 -10.67 -9.46
C GLU A 576 -18.60 -10.46 -10.08
N ALA A 577 -18.56 -10.04 -11.36
CA ALA A 577 -17.33 -9.78 -12.10
C ALA A 577 -16.81 -8.33 -11.93
N CYS A 578 -17.72 -7.38 -11.73
CA CYS A 578 -17.43 -5.95 -11.73
C CYS A 578 -17.88 -5.28 -10.42
N PRO A 579 -17.07 -5.38 -9.34
CA PRO A 579 -17.37 -4.68 -8.10
C PRO A 579 -17.13 -3.16 -8.25
N PHE A 580 -18.19 -2.36 -8.10
CA PHE A 580 -18.13 -0.89 -8.10
C PHE A 580 -18.27 -0.35 -6.68
N GLU A 581 -17.66 0.80 -6.39
CA GLU A 581 -18.05 1.57 -5.20
C GLU A 581 -19.46 2.13 -5.43
N THR A 582 -20.44 1.67 -4.65
CA THR A 582 -21.78 2.29 -4.63
C THR A 582 -21.72 3.57 -3.80
N ASN A 583 -22.54 4.57 -4.17
CA ASN A 583 -22.61 5.84 -3.43
C ASN A 583 -23.07 5.65 -1.95
N GLU A 584 -23.67 4.51 -1.59
CA GLU A 584 -24.11 4.19 -0.23
C GLU A 584 -22.95 3.89 0.73
N ALA A 585 -21.89 3.23 0.27
CA ALA A 585 -20.70 2.93 1.08
C ALA A 585 -19.95 4.21 1.57
N ARG A 586 -20.29 5.38 1.02
CA ARG A 586 -19.75 6.68 1.43
C ARG A 586 -20.40 7.26 2.67
N ARG A 587 -21.70 7.00 2.93
CA ARG A 587 -22.40 7.56 4.10
C ARG A 587 -21.88 7.00 5.42
N GLU A 588 -21.30 5.80 5.41
CA GLU A 588 -20.76 5.18 6.62
C GLU A 588 -19.30 5.58 6.91
N LEU A 589 -18.55 6.05 5.92
CA LEU A 589 -17.14 6.44 6.08
C LEU A 589 -16.95 7.94 6.35
N THR A 590 -17.92 8.78 5.99
CA THR A 590 -17.97 10.18 6.42
C THR A 590 -18.95 10.28 7.59
N GLY A 591 -18.45 10.05 8.81
CA GLY A 591 -19.20 10.28 10.04
C GLY A 591 -20.00 11.59 9.97
N GLY A 592 -21.28 11.49 10.34
CA GLY A 592 -22.30 12.45 9.98
C GLY A 592 -22.04 13.90 10.37
N ALA A 593 -22.57 14.78 9.54
CA ALA A 593 -23.12 16.07 9.93
C ALA A 593 -24.32 16.32 9.01
N SER A 594 -25.49 15.91 9.49
CA SER A 594 -26.78 16.42 9.03
C SER A 594 -26.97 17.86 9.47
#